data_AF-A0A527YR00-F1
#
_entry.id   AF-A0A527YR00-F1
#
_cell.length_a   1.000
_cell.length_b   1.000
_cell.length_c   1.000
_cell.angle_alpha   90.00
_cell.angle_beta   90.00
_cell.angle_gamma   90.00
#
_symmetry.space_group_name_H-M   'P 1'
#
loop_
_entity.id
_entity.type
_entity.pdbx_description
1 polymer ?
#
loop_
_entity_poly.entity_id
_entity_poly.type
_entity_poly.pdbx_seq_one_letter_code
_entity_poly.pdbx_strand_id
1 'polypeptide(L)' 'AGKHRKSVAQVIIRWHLQEGLIVIPKSIHQDRIAANFDVFDFELDSKDLELIRGMDSSDGRTGANPATAAFLF' A
#
# COMPACT_ATOMS: atom_id res chain seq x y z
N ALA A 1 0.70 -11.57 -4.42
CA ALA A 1 0.64 -12.14 -3.05
C ALA A 1 1.13 -13.59 -3.03
N GLY A 2 0.42 -14.55 -3.65
CA GLY A 2 0.80 -15.97 -3.63
C GLY A 2 2.24 -16.26 -4.05
N LYS A 3 2.72 -15.60 -5.12
CA LYS A 3 4.11 -15.64 -5.59
C LYS A 3 5.16 -15.45 -4.47
N HIS A 4 4.88 -14.55 -3.53
CA HIS A 4 5.78 -14.14 -2.46
C HIS A 4 5.49 -14.82 -1.11
N ARG A 5 4.41 -15.62 -1.03
CA ARG A 5 3.89 -16.19 0.23
C ARG A 5 3.65 -15.13 1.32
N LYS A 6 3.25 -13.93 0.91
CA LYS A 6 2.92 -12.79 1.75
C LYS A 6 1.46 -12.40 1.59
N SER A 7 0.89 -11.71 2.59
CA SER A 7 -0.44 -11.13 2.49
C SER A 7 -0.51 -10.01 1.43
N VAL A 8 -1.71 -9.67 0.99
CA VAL A 8 -1.93 -8.53 0.08
C VAL A 8 -1.44 -7.22 0.73
N ALA A 9 -1.69 -7.02 2.02
CA ALA A 9 -1.24 -5.84 2.75
C ALA A 9 0.29 -5.70 2.74
N GLN A 10 1.03 -6.79 3.01
CA GLN A 10 2.49 -6.80 2.95
C GLN A 10 3.00 -6.46 1.54
N VAL A 11 2.37 -7.00 0.49
CA VAL A 11 2.73 -6.67 -0.91
C VAL A 11 2.54 -5.18 -1.20
N ILE A 12 1.42 -4.58 -0.78
CA ILE A 12 1.16 -3.15 -1.00
C ILE A 12 2.12 -2.27 -0.20
N ILE A 13 2.45 -2.64 1.04
CA ILE A 13 3.45 -1.91 1.84
C ILE A 13 4.82 -2.00 1.16
N ARG A 14 5.25 -3.21 0.73
CA ARG A 14 6.51 -3.39 0.00
C ARG A 14 6.57 -2.58 -1.29
N TRP A 15 5.46 -2.50 -2.02
CA TRP A 15 5.35 -1.65 -3.21
C TRP A 15 5.62 -0.18 -2.89
N HIS A 16 4.97 0.40 -1.88
CA HIS A 16 5.24 1.80 -1.47
C HIS A 16 6.73 2.02 -1.16
N LEU A 17 7.36 1.10 -0.43
CA LEU A 17 8.77 1.20 -0.09
C LEU A 17 9.69 1.16 -1.33
N GLN A 18 9.39 0.31 -2.31
CA GLN A 18 10.19 0.22 -3.56
C GLN A 18 9.95 1.38 -4.53
N GLU A 19 8.83 2.08 -4.44
CA GLU A 19 8.60 3.36 -5.13
C GLU A 19 9.27 4.55 -4.40
N GLY A 20 9.96 4.31 -3.29
CA GLY A 20 10.65 5.34 -2.52
C GLY A 20 9.74 6.19 -1.63
N LEU A 21 8.53 5.69 -1.33
CA LEU A 21 7.55 6.40 -0.52
C LEU A 21 7.64 6.00 0.96
N ILE A 22 7.43 6.98 1.84
CA ILE A 22 7.15 6.71 3.25
C ILE A 22 5.71 6.21 3.38
N VAL A 23 5.49 5.10 4.08
CA VAL A 23 4.17 4.47 4.25
C VAL A 23 3.81 4.32 5.73
N ILE A 24 2.57 4.66 6.10
CA ILE A 24 2.08 4.71 7.49
C ILE A 24 0.80 3.85 7.67
N PRO A 25 0.89 2.51 7.58
CA PRO A 25 -0.29 1.65 7.64
C PRO A 25 -0.90 1.67 9.05
N LYS A 26 -2.18 2.03 9.15
CA LYS A 26 -2.91 2.05 10.43
C LYS A 26 -3.41 0.66 10.81
N SER A 27 -3.18 0.25 12.07
CA SER A 27 -3.83 -0.91 12.68
C SER A 27 -3.95 -0.73 14.19
N ILE A 28 -4.93 -1.40 14.79
CA ILE A 28 -5.06 -1.59 16.24
C ILE A 28 -4.83 -3.05 16.67
N HIS A 29 -4.77 -3.97 15.70
CA HIS A 29 -4.55 -5.40 15.96
C HIS A 29 -3.06 -5.70 15.92
N GLN A 30 -2.56 -6.31 16.99
CA GLN A 30 -1.12 -6.54 17.21
C GLN A 30 -0.51 -7.44 16.12
N ASP A 31 -1.21 -8.50 15.72
CA ASP A 31 -0.82 -9.41 14.64
C ASP A 31 -0.62 -8.66 13.31
N ARG A 32 -1.53 -7.74 12.98
CA ARG A 32 -1.43 -6.90 11.78
C ARG A 32 -0.32 -5.87 11.88
N ILE A 33 -0.07 -5.30 13.06
CA ILE A 33 1.05 -4.37 13.27
C ILE A 33 2.38 -5.10 12.98
N ALA A 34 2.54 -6.30 13.54
CA ALA A 34 3.71 -7.13 13.29
C ALA A 34 3.82 -7.53 11.80
N ALA A 35 2.73 -8.01 11.20
CA ALA A 35 2.72 -8.41 9.79
C ALA A 35 2.97 -7.24 8.83
N ASN A 36 2.47 -6.04 9.12
CA ASN A 36 2.72 -4.83 8.32
C ASN A 36 4.20 -4.41 8.35
N PHE A 37 4.92 -4.74 9.42
CA PHE A 37 6.36 -4.48 9.54
C PHE A 37 7.22 -5.58 8.90
N ASP A 38 6.71 -6.81 8.81
CA ASP A 38 7.36 -7.96 8.17
C ASP A 38 7.33 -7.88 6.63
N VAL A 39 8.05 -6.88 6.08
CA VAL A 39 8.08 -6.56 4.64
C VAL A 39 9.49 -6.37 4.07
N PHE A 40 10.52 -6.70 4.84
CA PHE A 40 11.92 -6.48 4.47
C PHE A 40 12.65 -7.76 4.02
N ASP A 41 12.00 -8.91 4.13
CA ASP A 41 12.54 -10.23 3.78
C ASP A 41 12.19 -10.68 2.34
N PHE A 42 11.52 -9.83 1.56
CA PHE A 42 11.17 -10.11 0.16
C PHE A 42 11.17 -8.83 -0.69
N GLU A 43 11.21 -9.00 -2.01
CA GLU A 43 11.14 -7.90 -2.98
C GLU A 43 10.15 -8.21 -4.11
N LEU A 44 9.55 -7.15 -4.65
CA LEU A 44 8.76 -7.20 -5.88
C LEU A 44 9.71 -7.00 -7.07
N ASP A 45 9.60 -7.87 -8.07
CA ASP A 45 10.35 -7.71 -9.32
C ASP A 45 9.69 -6.68 -10.25
N SER A 46 10.36 -6.35 -11.36
CA SER A 46 9.88 -5.35 -12.31
C SER A 46 8.46 -5.64 -12.81
N LYS A 47 8.15 -6.91 -13.07
CA LYS A 47 6.82 -7.32 -13.54
C LYS A 47 5.75 -7.10 -12.47
N ASP A 48 6.03 -7.42 -11.21
CA ASP A 48 5.11 -7.16 -10.11
C ASP A 48 4.85 -5.65 -9.94
N LEU A 49 5.91 -4.84 -10.02
CA LEU A 49 5.81 -3.38 -9.93
C LEU A 49 5.00 -2.78 -11.09
N GLU A 50 5.26 -3.22 -12.33
CA GLU A 50 4.52 -2.79 -13.51
C GLU A 50 3.02 -3.14 -13.43
N LEU A 51 2.70 -4.34 -12.94
CA LEU A 51 1.30 -4.76 -12.75
C LEU A 51 0.57 -3.87 -11.75
N ILE A 52 1.21 -3.51 -10.63
CA ILE A 52 0.60 -2.63 -9.62
C ILE A 52 0.47 -1.20 -10.15
N ARG A 53 1.48 -0.68 -10.88
CA ARG A 53 1.40 0.63 -11.54
C ARG A 53 0.23 0.70 -12.54
N GLY A 54 -0.05 -0.39 -13.23
CA GLY A 54 -1.19 -0.51 -14.15
C GLY A 54 -2.57 -0.51 -13.47
N MET A 55 -2.65 -0.52 -12.14
CA MET A 55 -3.91 -0.44 -11.39
C MET A 55 -4.36 1.00 -11.09
N ASP A 56 -3.56 2.01 -11.44
CA ASP A 56 -3.93 3.41 -11.21
C ASP A 56 -5.18 3.80 -12.01
N SER A 57 -6.00 4.67 -11.42
CA SER A 57 -7.24 5.14 -12.04
C SER A 57 -7.55 6.59 -11.64
N SER A 58 -8.02 7.38 -12.60
CA SER A 58 -8.38 8.79 -12.39
C SER A 58 -9.52 8.99 -11.38
N ASP A 59 -10.33 7.96 -11.17
CA ASP A 59 -11.41 7.93 -10.17
C ASP A 59 -11.03 7.23 -8.86
N GLY A 60 -9.75 6.85 -8.67
CA GLY A 60 -9.27 6.07 -7.52
C GLY A 60 -9.18 6.82 -6.18
N ARG A 61 -9.56 8.10 -6.14
CA ARG A 61 -9.52 8.89 -4.89
C ARG A 61 -10.63 8.43 -3.93
N THR A 62 -10.24 7.99 -2.74
CA THR A 62 -11.19 7.54 -1.69
C THR A 62 -11.50 8.60 -0.63
N GLY A 63 -10.58 9.53 -0.38
CA GLY A 63 -10.77 10.65 0.55
C GLY A 63 -11.36 11.90 -0.10
N ALA A 64 -11.56 12.96 0.70
CA ALA A 64 -12.03 14.24 0.18
C ALA A 64 -11.04 14.85 -0.82
N ASN A 65 -11.56 15.57 -1.83
CA ASN A 65 -10.74 16.34 -2.77
C ASN A 65 -10.25 17.63 -2.08
N PRO A 66 -8.93 17.86 -1.95
CA PRO A 66 -8.40 19.06 -1.31
C PRO A 66 -8.94 20.38 -1.88
N ALA A 67 -9.30 20.43 -3.17
CA ALA A 67 -9.80 21.64 -3.82
C ALA A 67 -11.27 21.96 -3.49
N THR A 68 -12.06 20.98 -3.07
CA THR A 68 -13.52 21.12 -2.88
C THR A 68 -14.00 20.63 -1.52
N ALA A 69 -13.09 20.19 -0.65
CA ALA A 69 -13.44 19.68 0.66
C ALA A 69 -14.06 20.79 1.51
N ALA A 70 -15.29 20.58 1.97
CA ALA A 70 -15.97 21.40 2.95
C ALA A 70 -16.28 20.52 4.17
N PHE A 71 -15.71 20.88 5.31
CA PHE A 71 -15.97 20.21 6.57
C PHE A 71 -16.86 21.15 7.38
N LEU A 72 -18.07 20.68 7.72
CA LEU A 72 -18.95 21.41 8.62
C LEU A 72 -18.42 21.25 10.05
N PHE A 73 -18.37 22.36 10.78
CA PHE A 73 -18.33 22.35 12.24
C PHE A 73 -19.76 22.45 12.76
#